data_AF-A0A554K8S1-F1
#
_entry.id   AF-A0A554K8S1-F1
#
_cell.length_a   1.000
_cell.length_b   1.000
_cell.length_c   1.000
_cell.angle_alpha   90.00
_cell.angle_beta   90.00
_cell.angle_gamma   90.00
#
_symmetry.space_group_name_H-M   'P 1'
#
loop_
_entity.id
_entity.type
_entity.pdbx_description
1 polymer ?
#
loop_
_entity_poly.entity_id
_entity_poly.type
_entity_poly.pdbx_seq_one_letter_code
_entity_poly.pdbx_strand_id
1 'polypeptide(L)'
;MDEVKLRCQSCGMPLDPGYFGTNADASQNREWCFLCFKQGVFTKPEMTVEEMLQMSIDHMMRHLGFARDKAEQTAKEIIPNLKRWQ
;
A
#
# COMPACT_ATOMS: atom_id res chain seq x y z
N MET A 1 -19.61 -14.00 0.12
CA MET A 1 -19.27 -13.11 -1.02
C MET A 1 -18.14 -12.25 -0.52
N ASP A 2 -16.91 -12.74 -0.71
CA ASP A 2 -15.70 -12.04 -0.31
C ASP A 2 -15.61 -10.74 -1.10
N GLU A 3 -16.00 -9.67 -0.43
CA GLU A 3 -15.84 -8.30 -0.89
C GLU A 3 -14.40 -8.15 -1.36
N VAL A 4 -14.19 -8.01 -2.68
CA VAL A 4 -12.87 -7.79 -3.27
C VAL A 4 -12.45 -6.39 -2.83
N LYS A 5 -11.94 -6.28 -1.59
CA LYS A 5 -11.38 -5.06 -1.06
C LYS A 5 -10.20 -4.72 -1.94
N LEU A 6 -10.37 -3.69 -2.76
CA LEU A 6 -9.28 -3.07 -3.50
C LEU A 6 -8.18 -2.75 -2.50
N ARG A 7 -6.94 -3.11 -2.81
CA ARG A 7 -5.78 -2.81 -1.97
C ARG A 7 -4.73 -2.15 -2.81
N CYS A 8 -4.05 -1.18 -2.21
CA CYS A 8 -2.96 -0.48 -2.84
C CYS A 8 -1.84 -1.48 -3.16
N GLN A 9 -1.50 -1.59 -4.44
CA GLN A 9 -0.43 -2.46 -4.96
C GLN A 9 0.98 -1.94 -4.64
N SER A 10 1.09 -0.97 -3.73
CA SER A 10 2.36 -0.49 -3.17
C SER A 10 2.44 -0.69 -1.66
N CYS A 11 1.41 -0.30 -0.89
CA CYS A 11 1.46 -0.37 0.57
C CYS A 11 0.58 -1.46 1.20
N GLY A 12 -0.23 -2.16 0.40
CA GLY A 12 -1.14 -3.22 0.87
C GLY A 12 -2.37 -2.71 1.64
N MET A 13 -2.48 -1.40 1.85
CA MET A 13 -3.64 -0.80 2.53
C MET A 13 -4.91 -0.94 1.70
N PRO A 14 -6.09 -1.12 2.34
CA PRO A 14 -7.37 -1.06 1.65
C PRO A 14 -7.53 0.29 0.93
N LEU A 15 -8.01 0.23 -0.30
CA LEU A 15 -8.33 1.36 -1.15
C LEU A 15 -9.82 1.63 -1.09
N ASP A 16 -10.19 2.61 -0.27
CA ASP A 16 -11.54 3.12 -0.22
C ASP A 16 -11.77 4.21 -1.29
N PRO A 17 -13.02 4.41 -1.75
CA PRO A 17 -13.37 5.52 -2.62
C PRO A 17 -12.90 6.85 -2.01
N GLY A 18 -12.07 7.60 -2.75
CA GLY A 18 -11.45 8.85 -2.27
C GLY A 18 -9.98 8.72 -1.89
N TYR A 19 -9.48 7.50 -1.71
CA TYR A 19 -8.05 7.24 -1.44
C TYR A 19 -7.25 6.87 -2.69
N PHE A 20 -7.89 6.87 -3.86
CA PHE A 20 -7.28 6.51 -5.15
C PHE A 20 -6.17 7.47 -5.57
N GLY A 21 -5.12 6.91 -6.15
CA GLY A 21 -4.05 7.66 -6.77
C GLY A 21 -4.51 8.43 -8.01
N THR A 22 -3.60 9.21 -8.59
CA THR A 22 -3.86 9.91 -9.85
C THR A 22 -2.81 9.56 -10.88
N ASN A 23 -3.25 9.30 -12.10
CA ASN A 23 -2.39 9.11 -13.26
C ASN A 23 -1.89 10.47 -13.79
N ALA A 24 -0.96 10.45 -14.74
CA ALA A 24 -0.39 11.66 -15.35
C ALA A 24 -1.45 12.49 -16.12
N ASP A 25 -2.50 11.83 -16.60
CA ASP A 25 -3.65 12.43 -17.28
C ASP A 25 -4.75 12.94 -16.31
N ALA A 26 -4.46 12.99 -15.01
CA ALA A 26 -5.40 13.32 -13.93
C ALA A 26 -6.56 12.33 -13.71
N SER A 27 -6.57 11.18 -14.39
CA SER A 27 -7.54 10.11 -14.12
C SER A 27 -7.25 9.41 -12.78
N GLN A 28 -8.29 8.86 -12.15
CA GLN A 28 -8.15 8.13 -10.88
C GLN A 28 -7.53 6.76 -11.09
N ASN A 29 -6.56 6.42 -10.25
CA ASN A 29 -5.91 5.12 -10.22
C ASN A 29 -6.42 4.27 -9.06
N ARG A 30 -7.05 3.12 -9.37
CA ARG A 30 -7.61 2.18 -8.39
C ARG A 30 -6.64 1.08 -7.97
N GLU A 31 -5.42 1.08 -8.51
CA GLU A 31 -4.37 0.14 -8.13
C GLU A 31 -3.48 0.70 -7.03
N TRP A 32 -3.27 2.02 -7.01
CA TRP A 32 -2.44 2.70 -6.02
C TRP A 32 -3.22 3.76 -5.26
N CYS A 33 -2.82 4.04 -4.01
CA CYS A 33 -3.42 5.12 -3.24
C CYS A 33 -2.75 6.47 -3.52
N PHE A 34 -3.42 7.58 -3.23
CA PHE A 34 -2.88 8.93 -3.40
C PHE A 34 -1.60 9.20 -2.61
N LEU A 35 -1.36 8.45 -1.54
CA LEU A 35 -0.14 8.53 -0.74
C LEU A 35 1.05 7.88 -1.44
N CYS A 36 0.82 6.79 -2.18
CA CYS A 36 1.88 6.06 -2.87
C CYS A 36 2.10 6.58 -4.30
N PHE A 37 1.04 7.00 -4.98
CA PHE A 37 1.07 7.35 -6.41
C PHE A 37 0.22 8.58 -6.70
N LYS A 38 0.83 9.61 -7.27
CA LYS A 38 0.20 10.89 -7.55
C LYS A 38 0.72 11.46 -8.86
N GLN A 39 -0.16 11.97 -9.71
CA GLN A 39 0.17 12.55 -11.02
C GLN A 39 1.04 11.63 -11.92
N GLY A 40 0.81 10.31 -11.87
CA GLY A 40 1.56 9.36 -12.70
C GLY A 40 2.93 8.96 -12.14
N VAL A 41 3.31 9.44 -10.96
CA VAL A 41 4.60 9.12 -10.33
C VAL A 41 4.42 8.60 -8.91
N PHE A 42 5.32 7.71 -8.48
CA PHE A 42 5.39 7.31 -7.09
C PHE A 42 5.93 8.44 -6.24
N THR A 43 5.30 8.70 -5.09
CA THR A 43 5.74 9.76 -4.15
C THR A 43 7.11 9.50 -3.55
N LYS A 44 7.52 8.23 -3.49
CA LYS A 44 8.84 7.78 -3.06
C LYS A 44 9.38 6.73 -4.04
N PRO A 45 9.94 7.12 -5.20
CA PRO A 45 10.37 6.18 -6.22
C PRO A 45 11.56 5.32 -5.79
N GLU A 46 12.45 5.86 -4.96
CA GLU A 46 13.64 5.15 -4.45
C GLU A 46 13.35 4.23 -3.26
N MET A 47 12.11 4.20 -2.77
CA MET A 47 11.78 3.40 -1.61
C MET A 47 11.91 1.91 -1.93
N THR A 48 12.55 1.18 -1.04
CA THR A 48 12.75 -0.27 -1.14
C THR A 48 11.58 -1.05 -0.55
N VAL A 49 11.50 -2.35 -0.89
CA VAL A 49 10.49 -3.26 -0.33
C VAL A 49 10.64 -3.39 1.19
N GLU A 50 11.87 -3.39 1.70
CA GLU A 50 12.19 -3.47 3.12
C GLU A 50 11.70 -2.24 3.89
N GLU A 51 11.90 -1.04 3.33
CA GLU A 51 11.36 0.19 3.91
C GLU A 51 9.83 0.20 3.91
N MET A 52 9.20 -0.27 2.83
CA MET A 52 7.75 -0.38 2.76
C MET A 52 7.20 -1.40 3.77
N LEU A 53 7.90 -2.52 3.96
CA LEU A 53 7.59 -3.50 5.02
C LEU A 53 7.63 -2.82 6.39
N GLN A 54 8.73 -2.15 6.74
CA GLN A 54 8.87 -1.45 8.03
C GLN A 54 7.78 -0.39 8.23
N MET A 55 7.51 0.43 7.20
CA MET A 55 6.42 1.42 7.25
C MET A 55 5.06 0.77 7.46
N SER A 56 4.79 -0.35 6.79
CA SER A 56 3.52 -1.08 6.92
C SER A 56 3.37 -1.69 8.31
N ILE A 57 4.43 -2.34 8.83
CA ILE A 57 4.48 -2.92 10.17
C ILE A 57 4.18 -1.86 11.22
N ASP A 58 4.93 -0.76 11.16
CA ASP A 58 4.79 0.36 12.09
C ASP A 58 3.38 0.98 12.01
N HIS A 59 2.83 1.13 10.80
CA HIS A 59 1.47 1.63 10.62
C HIS A 59 0.43 0.68 11.22
N MET A 60 0.55 -0.64 10.99
CA MET A 60 -0.35 -1.64 11.57
C MET A 60 -0.25 -1.66 13.10
N MET A 61 0.96 -1.52 13.65
CA MET A 61 1.14 -1.46 15.10
C MET A 61 0.51 -0.21 15.71
N ARG A 62 0.76 0.97 15.12
CA ARG A 62 0.30 2.26 15.66
C ARG A 62 -1.18 2.53 15.43
N HIS A 63 -1.72 2.15 14.26
CA HIS A 63 -3.08 2.52 13.86
C HIS A 63 -4.08 1.36 13.95
N LEU A 64 -3.65 0.11 13.74
CA LEU A 64 -4.52 -1.07 13.85
C LEU A 64 -4.38 -1.80 15.20
N GLY A 65 -3.40 -1.41 16.03
CA GLY A 65 -3.13 -2.08 17.31
C GLY A 65 -2.62 -3.51 17.16
N PHE A 66 -2.01 -3.85 16.02
CA PHE A 66 -1.45 -5.18 15.81
C PHE A 66 -0.19 -5.39 16.65
N ALA A 67 -0.02 -6.60 17.17
CA ALA A 67 1.26 -7.01 17.75
C ALA A 67 2.34 -7.02 16.66
N ARG A 68 3.59 -6.74 17.04
CA ARG A 68 4.72 -6.66 16.12
C ARG A 68 4.84 -7.89 15.23
N ASP A 69 4.86 -9.09 15.82
CA ASP A 69 4.99 -10.35 15.07
C ASP A 69 3.88 -10.53 14.03
N LYS A 70 2.64 -10.19 14.40
CA LYS A 70 1.49 -10.29 13.51
C LYS A 70 1.58 -9.29 12.36
N ALA A 71 1.99 -8.06 12.65
CA ALA A 71 2.20 -7.03 11.65
C ALA A 71 3.34 -7.40 10.69
N GLU A 72 4.46 -7.92 11.22
CA GLU A 72 5.59 -8.42 10.42
C GLU A 72 5.20 -9.56 9.50
N GLN A 73 4.49 -10.56 10.03
CA GLN A 73 4.03 -11.69 9.23
C GLN A 73 3.09 -11.22 8.11
N THR A 74 2.07 -10.43 8.46
CA THR A 74 1.10 -9.90 7.48
C THR A 74 1.78 -9.06 6.40
N ALA A 75 2.73 -8.20 6.78
CA ALA A 75 3.45 -7.37 5.84
C ALA A 75 4.34 -8.21 4.92
N LYS A 76 5.08 -9.19 5.47
CA LYS A 76 5.94 -10.11 4.68
C LYS A 76 5.15 -11.01 3.74
N GLU A 77 3.91 -11.33 4.06
CA GLU A 77 3.03 -12.10 3.17
C GLU A 77 2.41 -11.23 2.07
N ILE A 78 2.08 -9.97 2.35
CA ILE A 78 1.36 -9.11 1.41
C ILE A 78 2.31 -8.28 0.54
N ILE A 79 3.20 -7.51 1.16
CA ILE A 79 4.02 -6.47 0.49
C ILE A 79 4.85 -7.02 -0.68
N PRO A 80 5.68 -8.08 -0.53
CA PRO A 80 6.50 -8.56 -1.65
C PRO A 80 5.68 -9.18 -2.79
N ASN A 81 4.40 -9.51 -2.56
CA ASN A 81 3.50 -10.03 -3.59
C ASN A 81 2.70 -8.93 -4.32
N LEU A 82 2.94 -7.64 -4.01
CA LEU A 82 2.26 -6.53 -4.68
C LEU A 82 2.99 -6.12 -5.97
N LYS A 83 2.23 -5.65 -6.98
CA LYS A 83 2.76 -5.28 -8.30
C LYS A 83 3.94 -4.32 -8.31
N ARG A 84 4.07 -3.43 -7.31
CA ARG A 84 5.20 -2.48 -7.25
C ARG A 84 6.53 -3.18 -6.91
N TRP A 85 6.47 -4.26 -6.14
CA TRP A 85 7.62 -4.94 -5.56
C TRP A 85 7.94 -6.27 -6.26
N GLN A 86 7.10 -6.65 -7.21
CA GLN A 86 7.26 -7.79 -8.09
C GLN A 86 7.92 -7.34 -9.40
#